data_AF-A0AAJ8M4Y6-F1
#
_entry.id   AF-A0AAJ8M4Y6-F1
#
_cell.length_a   1.000
_cell.length_b   1.000
_cell.length_c   1.000
_cell.angle_alpha   90.00
_cell.angle_beta   90.00
_cell.angle_gamma   90.00
#
_symmetry.space_group_name_H-M   'P 1'
#
loop_
_entity.id
_entity.type
_entity.pdbx_description
1 polymer ?
#
loop_
_entity_poly.entity_id
_entity_poly.type
_entity_poly.pdbx_seq_one_letter_code
_entity_poly.pdbx_strand_id
1 'polypeptide(L)'
;MNPNLHCSQVVRSPGSGIGKQTGELDMTIIAKMVNSLQNMKILKPLEQKQETKDVFLARANKQMEWFEVNQLALDEKASPNDHGSFYHNQLIPLLAFARNFEHAKMHLEEFYNGICLG
;
A
#
# COMPACT_ATOMS: atom_id res chain seq x y z
N MET A 1 -0.58 -7.11 -13.01
CA MET A 1 -0.80 -7.43 -11.58
C MET A 1 -2.15 -6.87 -11.16
N ASN A 2 -3.00 -7.62 -10.44
CA ASN A 2 -4.17 -7.03 -9.81
C ASN A 2 -3.71 -6.17 -8.60
N PRO A 3 -4.43 -5.10 -8.22
CA PRO A 3 -4.05 -4.24 -7.09
C PRO A 3 -4.42 -4.89 -5.74
N ASN A 4 -3.87 -6.06 -5.48
CA ASN A 4 -4.00 -6.81 -4.23
C ASN A 4 -2.86 -7.83 -4.11
N LEU A 5 -2.69 -8.38 -2.90
CA LEU A 5 -1.64 -9.37 -2.58
C LEU A 5 -2.22 -10.70 -2.10
N HIS A 6 -3.41 -11.06 -2.60
CA HIS A 6 -4.14 -12.25 -2.17
C HIS A 6 -3.35 -13.56 -2.31
N CYS A 7 -2.42 -13.62 -3.26
CA CYS A 7 -1.60 -14.80 -3.55
C CYS A 7 -0.11 -14.57 -3.25
N SER A 8 0.26 -13.58 -2.43
CA SER A 8 1.67 -13.35 -2.09
C SER A 8 2.15 -14.31 -0.99
N GLN A 9 3.41 -14.74 -1.09
CA GLN A 9 4.07 -15.65 -0.14
C GLN A 9 3.25 -16.91 0.23
N VAL A 10 2.57 -17.50 -0.77
CA VAL A 10 1.81 -18.75 -0.60
C VAL A 10 2.72 -19.85 -0.04
N VAL A 11 2.27 -20.48 1.06
CA VAL A 11 2.91 -21.70 1.56
C VAL A 11 2.36 -22.89 0.80
N ARG A 12 3.25 -23.64 0.17
CA ARG A 12 2.91 -24.80 -0.65
C ARG A 12 2.30 -25.89 0.23
N SER A 13 1.03 -26.17 0.01
CA SER A 13 0.28 -27.31 0.55
C SER A 13 -0.86 -27.64 -0.42
N PRO A 14 -1.30 -28.92 -0.56
CA PRO A 14 -2.47 -29.25 -1.36
C PRO A 14 -3.69 -28.43 -0.92
N GLY A 15 -4.38 -27.79 -1.86
CA GLY A 15 -5.65 -27.10 -1.63
C GLY A 15 -5.59 -25.64 -1.17
N SER A 16 -4.42 -25.01 -1.00
CA SER A 16 -4.33 -23.58 -0.68
C SER A 16 -3.61 -22.79 -1.78
N GLY A 17 -4.33 -21.88 -2.43
CA GLY A 17 -3.78 -20.84 -3.33
C GLY A 17 -3.74 -19.45 -2.70
N ILE A 18 -4.07 -19.35 -1.41
CA ILE A 18 -4.14 -18.09 -0.66
C ILE A 18 -2.75 -17.82 -0.06
N GLY A 19 -2.36 -16.55 -0.12
CA GLY A 19 -1.12 -16.04 0.45
C GLY A 19 -1.13 -15.98 1.98
N LYS A 20 -0.13 -15.28 2.51
CA LYS A 20 -0.02 -14.93 3.93
C LYS A 20 -0.04 -13.42 4.11
N GLN A 21 -0.40 -12.96 5.31
CA GLN A 21 -0.31 -11.54 5.69
C GLN A 21 1.08 -10.96 5.39
N THR A 22 2.15 -11.71 5.70
CA THR A 22 3.55 -11.30 5.47
C THR A 22 3.91 -11.04 4.02
N GLY A 23 3.06 -11.51 3.09
CA GLY A 23 3.15 -11.21 1.67
C GLY A 23 2.97 -9.74 1.34
N GLU A 24 2.41 -8.94 2.25
CA GLU A 24 2.33 -7.49 2.09
C GLU A 24 3.71 -6.85 1.89
N LEU A 25 4.76 -7.42 2.49
CA LEU A 25 6.14 -6.94 2.36
C LEU A 25 6.68 -6.97 0.92
N ASP A 26 6.14 -7.83 0.05
CA ASP A 26 6.55 -7.92 -1.35
C ASP A 26 6.35 -6.57 -2.08
N MET A 27 5.45 -5.72 -1.59
CA MET A 27 5.11 -4.43 -2.18
C MET A 27 5.59 -3.20 -1.39
N THR A 28 6.52 -3.36 -0.45
CA THR A 28 7.18 -2.23 0.25
C THR A 28 7.73 -1.15 -0.69
N ILE A 29 7.98 -1.49 -1.95
CA ILE A 29 8.36 -0.57 -3.03
C ILE A 29 7.30 0.51 -3.33
N ILE A 30 6.02 0.34 -2.94
CA ILE A 30 4.92 1.30 -3.19
C ILE A 30 5.30 2.73 -2.78
N ALA A 31 5.92 2.92 -1.61
CA ALA A 31 6.33 4.24 -1.15
C ALA A 31 7.28 4.94 -2.15
N LYS A 32 8.27 4.18 -2.68
CA LYS A 32 9.23 4.70 -3.68
C LYS A 32 8.55 4.92 -5.03
N MET A 33 7.59 4.07 -5.42
CA MET A 33 6.81 4.26 -6.65
C MET A 33 5.99 5.55 -6.59
N VAL A 34 5.30 5.81 -5.47
CA VAL A 34 4.54 7.05 -5.28
C VAL A 34 5.45 8.28 -5.36
N ASN A 35 6.61 8.26 -4.69
CA ASN A 35 7.56 9.38 -4.76
C ASN A 35 8.02 9.64 -6.21
N SER A 36 8.28 8.59 -6.98
CA SER A 36 8.64 8.69 -8.39
C SER A 36 7.52 9.33 -9.22
N LEU A 37 6.27 8.94 -8.97
CA LEU A 37 5.10 9.53 -9.64
C LEU A 37 4.94 11.02 -9.31
N GLN A 38 5.24 11.45 -8.08
CA GLN A 38 5.24 12.87 -7.72
C GLN A 38 6.35 13.64 -8.46
N ASN A 39 7.55 13.08 -8.57
CA ASN A 39 8.64 13.68 -9.35
C ASN A 39 8.26 13.83 -10.84
N MET A 40 7.56 12.85 -11.41
CA MET A 40 7.08 12.94 -12.80
C MET A 40 6.10 14.10 -13.00
N LYS A 41 5.27 14.44 -12.00
CA LYS A 41 4.38 15.63 -12.08
C LYS A 41 5.16 16.94 -12.22
N ILE A 42 6.34 17.01 -11.62
CA ILE A 42 7.24 18.17 -11.68
C ILE A 42 7.96 18.21 -13.03
N LEU A 43 8.54 17.08 -13.44
CA LEU A 43 9.36 16.98 -14.66
C LEU A 43 8.53 17.01 -15.95
N LYS A 44 7.25 16.62 -15.87
CA LYS A 44 6.29 16.59 -17.01
C LYS A 44 6.87 15.90 -18.26
N PRO A 45 7.39 14.66 -18.15
CA PRO A 45 7.90 13.95 -19.32
C PRO A 45 6.78 13.73 -20.34
N LEU A 46 7.14 13.71 -21.63
CA LEU A 46 6.18 13.64 -22.74
C LEU A 46 5.28 12.39 -22.66
N GLU A 47 5.81 11.31 -22.09
CA GLU A 47 5.15 10.03 -21.92
C GLU A 47 4.06 10.07 -20.83
N GLN A 48 4.10 11.03 -19.89
CA GLN A 48 3.14 11.11 -18.79
C GLN A 48 1.84 11.82 -19.20
N LYS A 49 1.09 11.15 -20.07
CA LYS A 49 -0.23 11.59 -20.53
C LYS A 49 -1.25 11.56 -19.38
N GLN A 50 -2.34 12.31 -19.53
CA GLN A 50 -3.41 12.36 -18.53
C GLN A 50 -4.02 10.97 -18.26
N GLU A 51 -4.29 10.21 -19.32
CA GLU A 51 -4.79 8.83 -19.24
C GLU A 51 -3.91 7.94 -18.35
N THR A 52 -2.59 8.06 -18.48
CA THR A 52 -1.63 7.31 -17.65
C THR A 52 -1.77 7.70 -16.16
N LYS A 53 -1.95 8.99 -15.86
CA LYS A 53 -2.17 9.48 -14.49
C LYS A 53 -3.46 8.94 -13.90
N ASP A 54 -4.53 8.93 -14.70
CA ASP A 54 -5.86 8.44 -14.28
C ASP A 54 -5.81 6.94 -13.98
N VAL A 55 -5.11 6.16 -14.80
CA VAL A 55 -4.88 4.73 -14.55
C VAL A 55 -4.10 4.50 -13.26
N PHE A 56 -3.05 5.28 -12.98
CA PHE A 56 -2.31 5.16 -11.72
C PHE A 56 -3.18 5.49 -10.51
N LEU A 57 -3.98 6.55 -10.58
CA LEU A 57 -4.90 6.92 -9.50
C LEU A 57 -5.97 5.84 -9.27
N ALA A 58 -6.58 5.32 -10.33
CA ALA A 58 -7.55 4.23 -10.24
C ALA A 58 -6.95 2.96 -9.61
N ARG A 59 -5.71 2.64 -9.94
CA ARG A 59 -5.00 1.49 -9.36
C ARG A 59 -4.61 1.73 -7.90
N ALA A 60 -4.17 2.95 -7.55
CA ALA A 60 -3.91 3.33 -6.16
C ALA A 60 -5.18 3.20 -5.31
N ASN A 61 -6.34 3.67 -5.79
CA ASN A 61 -7.61 3.55 -5.09
C ASN A 61 -7.99 2.10 -4.79
N LYS A 62 -7.86 1.20 -5.77
CA LYS A 62 -8.12 -0.23 -5.54
C LYS A 62 -7.14 -0.88 -4.56
N GLN A 63 -5.88 -0.45 -4.57
CA GLN A 63 -4.89 -0.94 -3.62
C GLN A 63 -5.21 -0.45 -2.20
N MET A 64 -5.62 0.81 -2.02
CA MET A 64 -6.06 1.35 -0.73
C MET A 64 -7.29 0.61 -0.20
N GLU A 65 -8.28 0.36 -1.05
CA GLU A 65 -9.45 -0.47 -0.70
C GLU A 65 -9.01 -1.84 -0.18
N TRP A 66 -8.06 -2.50 -0.87
CA TRP A 66 -7.53 -3.78 -0.41
C TRP A 66 -6.88 -3.69 0.98
N PHE A 67 -6.08 -2.65 1.26
CA PHE A 67 -5.46 -2.45 2.57
C PHE A 67 -6.49 -2.28 3.70
N GLU A 68 -7.64 -1.67 3.41
CA GLU A 68 -8.63 -1.29 4.42
C GLU A 68 -9.67 -2.38 4.68
N VAL A 69 -9.92 -3.27 3.71
CA VAL A 69 -11.00 -4.28 3.82
C VAL A 69 -10.51 -5.73 3.81
N ASN A 70 -9.31 -6.01 3.31
CA ASN A 70 -8.84 -7.38 3.18
C ASN A 70 -8.23 -7.89 4.49
N GLN A 71 -8.66 -9.07 4.94
CA GLN A 71 -8.17 -9.64 6.19
C GLN A 71 -6.66 -9.83 6.23
N LEU A 72 -6.01 -10.21 5.13
CA LEU A 72 -4.54 -10.38 5.10
C LEU A 72 -3.82 -9.07 5.40
N ALA A 73 -4.33 -7.94 4.89
CA ALA A 73 -3.75 -6.62 5.14
C ALA A 73 -4.03 -6.14 6.56
N LEU A 74 -5.23 -6.41 7.07
CA LEU A 74 -5.60 -6.08 8.45
C LEU A 74 -4.80 -6.89 9.47
N ASP A 75 -4.50 -8.16 9.18
CA ASP A 75 -3.64 -9.01 10.01
C ASP A 75 -2.19 -8.53 9.97
N GLU A 76 -1.71 -8.06 8.81
CA GLU A 76 -0.37 -7.45 8.69
C GLU A 76 -0.29 -6.17 9.52
N LYS A 77 -1.29 -5.28 9.40
CA LYS A 77 -1.44 -4.07 10.22
C LYS A 77 -1.35 -4.35 11.71
N ALA A 78 -2.00 -5.42 12.17
CA ALA A 78 -2.03 -5.83 13.57
C ALA A 78 -0.72 -6.49 14.07
N SER A 79 0.26 -6.69 13.20
CA SER A 79 1.52 -7.34 13.58
C SER A 79 2.34 -6.44 14.51
N PRO A 80 2.80 -6.95 15.68
CA PRO A 80 3.45 -6.14 16.72
C PRO A 80 4.93 -5.82 16.41
N ASN A 81 5.39 -6.05 15.19
CA ASN A 81 6.77 -5.87 14.77
C ASN A 81 6.84 -4.94 13.54
N ASP A 82 7.94 -5.00 12.80
CA ASP A 82 8.17 -4.22 11.59
C ASP A 82 7.11 -4.42 10.51
N HIS A 83 6.45 -5.58 10.43
CA HIS A 83 5.36 -5.83 9.48
C HIS A 83 4.21 -4.82 9.62
N GLY A 84 3.74 -4.55 10.85
CA GLY A 84 2.71 -3.54 11.09
C GLY A 84 3.17 -2.15 10.64
N SER A 85 4.47 -1.84 10.77
CA SER A 85 5.02 -0.57 10.28
C SER A 85 4.98 -0.48 8.76
N PHE A 86 5.19 -1.60 8.06
CA PHE A 86 5.18 -1.64 6.60
C PHE A 86 3.77 -1.47 5.99
N TYR A 87 2.71 -1.83 6.71
CA TYR A 87 1.34 -1.48 6.34
C TYR A 87 1.18 0.03 6.18
N HIS A 88 1.53 0.78 7.23
CA HIS A 88 1.43 2.24 7.22
C HIS A 88 2.37 2.87 6.19
N ASN A 89 3.60 2.36 6.07
CA ASN A 89 4.60 2.84 5.12
C ASN A 89 4.15 2.68 3.64
N GLN A 90 3.19 1.80 3.36
CA GLN A 90 2.63 1.62 2.01
C GLN A 90 1.33 2.40 1.80
N LEU A 91 0.41 2.35 2.78
CA LEU A 91 -0.91 2.97 2.66
C LEU A 91 -0.85 4.51 2.69
N ILE A 92 -0.05 5.10 3.58
CA ILE A 92 0.03 6.56 3.75
C ILE A 92 0.48 7.27 2.45
N PRO A 93 1.53 6.82 1.74
CA PRO A 93 1.89 7.40 0.44
C PRO A 93 0.76 7.30 -0.61
N LEU A 94 0.01 6.20 -0.65
CA LEU A 94 -1.11 6.06 -1.58
C LEU A 94 -2.22 7.07 -1.29
N LEU A 95 -2.58 7.25 -0.01
CA LEU A 95 -3.55 8.25 0.43
C LEU A 95 -3.08 9.67 0.07
N ALA A 96 -1.81 9.98 0.32
CA ALA A 96 -1.22 11.27 -0.06
C ALA A 96 -1.20 11.47 -1.59
N PHE A 97 -0.94 10.42 -2.37
CA PHE A 97 -1.00 10.46 -3.83
C PHE A 97 -2.41 10.78 -4.34
N ALA A 98 -3.43 10.20 -3.72
CA ALA A 98 -4.84 10.46 -3.98
C ALA A 98 -5.36 11.77 -3.35
N ARG A 99 -4.50 12.54 -2.67
CA ARG A 99 -4.83 13.77 -1.93
C ARG A 99 -5.84 13.56 -0.79
N ASN A 100 -5.95 12.34 -0.27
CA ASN A 100 -6.74 12.02 0.92
C ASN A 100 -5.91 12.24 2.18
N PHE A 101 -5.57 13.50 2.45
CA PHE A 101 -4.64 13.86 3.53
C PHE A 101 -5.22 13.66 4.93
N GLU A 102 -6.53 13.79 5.09
CA GLU A 102 -7.19 13.52 6.38
C GLU A 102 -7.04 12.04 6.76
N HIS A 103 -7.31 11.13 5.84
CA HIS A 103 -7.15 9.71 6.12
C HIS A 103 -5.67 9.33 6.26
N ALA A 104 -4.76 9.94 5.48
CA ALA A 104 -3.32 9.75 5.64
C ALA A 104 -2.86 10.16 7.05
N LYS A 105 -3.38 11.27 7.58
CA LYS A 105 -3.10 11.75 8.93
C LYS A 105 -3.58 10.77 10.00
N MET A 106 -4.78 10.20 9.86
CA MET A 106 -5.28 9.18 10.80
C MET A 106 -4.32 7.97 10.89
N HIS A 107 -3.85 7.46 9.75
CA HIS A 107 -2.90 6.34 9.72
C HIS A 107 -1.51 6.72 10.25
N LEU A 108 -1.07 7.98 10.07
CA LEU A 108 0.16 8.49 10.70
C LEU A 108 0.02 8.53 12.22
N GLU A 109 -1.10 9.03 12.74
CA GLU A 109 -1.37 9.07 14.18
C GLU A 109 -1.44 7.65 14.77
N GLU A 110 -2.07 6.71 14.08
CA GLU A 110 -2.09 5.30 14.48
C GLU A 110 -0.68 4.69 14.51
N PHE A 111 0.13 4.94 13.48
CA PHE A 111 1.51 4.47 13.42
C PHE A 111 2.35 4.98 14.60
N TYR A 112 2.34 6.30 14.83
CA TYR A 112 3.16 6.94 15.86
C TYR A 112 2.67 6.66 17.28
N ASN A 113 1.36 6.51 17.49
CA ASN A 113 0.81 6.24 18.83
C ASN A 113 0.68 4.75 19.15
N GLY A 114 0.77 3.87 18.14
CA GLY A 114 0.75 2.42 18.30
C GLY A 114 2.16 1.83 18.25
N ILE A 115 2.60 1.46 17.05
CA ILE A 115 3.78 0.60 16.84
C ILE A 115 5.09 1.26 17.30
N CYS A 116 5.21 2.59 17.22
CA CYS A 116 6.44 3.29 17.64
C CYS A 116 6.58 3.50 19.16
N LEU A 117 5.52 3.28 19.95
CA LEU A 117 5.53 3.47 21.41
C LEU A 117 5.46 2.15 22.19
N GLY A 118 5.33 1.01 21.50
CA GLY A 118 5.27 -0.34 22.07
C GLY A 118 6.63 -0.99 22.30
#